data_AF-A0A1R2BX04-F1
#
_entry.id   AF-A0A1R2BX04-F1
#
_cell.length_a   1.000
_cell.length_b   1.000
_cell.length_c   1.000
_cell.angle_alpha   90.00
_cell.angle_beta   90.00
_cell.angle_gamma   90.00
#
_symmetry.space_group_name_H-M   'P 1'
#
loop_
_entity.id
_entity.type
_entity.pdbx_description
1 polymer ?
#
loop_
_entity_poly.entity_id
_entity_poly.type
_entity_poly.pdbx_seq_one_letter_code
_entity_poly.pdbx_strand_id
1 'polypeptide(L)'
;MAFLRRFFANINIFPVGSSYRLKVPLPSLGECWFTVDSSQDVTSFLQEIKQEDPHIFEINSNGTGKLFKEAVQQEITLSINNTEYRLKKTVLSQSNESKPISDSFIETLENTKITSKSQLKEHIHRNLTELGEQFGYYLKALENSERQINNQIKDIKEKEQQIARKIEFKSNFLCGMFLSVLSIQWGFFYYTIYEVDWLGWDLMEPITFSVGQLGFIISLRYYLKTQASTSYENVMGHYKDKERRMFLKQHGVNVGKIKFLEEEKNRITSLKEVIKKRQNLVS
;
A
#
# COMPACT_ATOMS: atom_id res chain seq x y z
N MET A 1 -9.74 -24.73 -38.45
CA MET A 1 -10.31 -23.68 -37.58
C MET A 1 -10.08 -24.06 -36.12
N ALA A 2 -9.00 -23.56 -35.52
CA ALA A 2 -8.83 -23.55 -34.07
C ALA A 2 -8.10 -22.24 -33.72
N PHE A 3 -8.88 -21.29 -33.24
CA PHE A 3 -8.52 -19.91 -32.99
C PHE A 3 -7.70 -19.85 -31.68
N LEU A 4 -6.41 -20.20 -31.74
CA LEU A 4 -5.48 -19.93 -30.64
C LEU A 4 -5.23 -18.42 -30.63
N ARG A 5 -6.02 -17.69 -29.83
CA ARG A 5 -5.69 -16.34 -29.38
C ARG A 5 -4.29 -16.39 -28.75
N ARG A 6 -3.25 -16.03 -29.52
CA ARG A 6 -1.95 -15.65 -28.96
C ARG A 6 -2.22 -14.46 -28.04
N PHE A 7 -2.15 -14.69 -26.73
CA PHE A 7 -2.20 -13.63 -25.74
C PHE A 7 -0.87 -12.89 -25.82
N PHE A 8 -0.85 -11.77 -26.53
CA PHE A 8 0.25 -10.82 -26.46
C PHE A 8 0.18 -10.13 -25.10
N ALA A 9 1.14 -10.43 -24.22
CA ALA A 9 1.33 -9.66 -23.01
C ALA A 9 2.08 -8.36 -23.36
N ASN A 10 1.57 -7.22 -22.87
CA ASN A 10 2.12 -5.91 -23.18
C ASN A 10 3.20 -5.55 -22.17
N ILE A 11 4.41 -5.27 -22.64
CA ILE A 11 5.48 -4.71 -21.81
C ILE A 11 5.40 -3.19 -21.88
N ASN A 12 5.25 -2.55 -20.72
CA ASN A 12 5.19 -1.09 -20.61
C ASN A 12 6.60 -0.52 -20.52
N ILE A 13 6.91 0.41 -21.42
CA ILE A 13 8.17 1.16 -21.45
C ILE A 13 7.90 2.57 -20.95
N PHE A 14 8.67 3.00 -19.96
CA PHE A 14 8.63 4.34 -19.38
C PHE A 14 9.93 5.07 -19.70
N PRO A 15 9.93 6.14 -20.52
CA PRO A 15 11.13 6.96 -20.71
C PRO A 15 11.44 7.74 -19.43
N VAL A 16 12.69 7.69 -18.97
CA VAL A 16 13.20 8.43 -17.80
C VAL A 16 14.50 9.13 -18.21
N GLY A 17 14.39 10.36 -18.73
CA GLY A 17 15.55 11.12 -19.22
C GLY A 17 16.21 10.44 -20.43
N SER A 18 17.50 10.09 -20.30
CA SER A 18 18.28 9.39 -21.33
C SER A 18 18.18 7.86 -21.25
N SER A 19 17.39 7.31 -20.34
CA SER A 19 17.20 5.86 -20.16
C SER A 19 15.73 5.46 -20.22
N TYR A 20 15.48 4.17 -20.40
CA TYR A 20 14.17 3.55 -20.49
C TYR A 20 13.99 2.59 -19.33
N ARG A 21 12.88 2.72 -18.60
CA ARG A 21 12.45 1.73 -17.61
C ARG A 21 11.46 0.77 -18.22
N LEU A 22 11.78 -0.52 -18.20
CA LEU A 22 10.91 -1.58 -18.68
C LEU A 22 10.38 -2.39 -17.53
N LYS A 23 9.07 -2.65 -17.55
CA LYS A 23 8.44 -3.59 -16.63
C LYS A 23 8.28 -4.93 -17.35
N VAL A 24 9.17 -5.87 -17.08
CA VAL A 24 9.20 -7.19 -17.73
C VAL A 24 8.69 -8.25 -16.75
N PRO A 25 7.65 -9.01 -17.11
CA PRO A 25 7.23 -10.15 -16.31
C PRO A 25 8.21 -11.32 -16.52
N LEU A 26 8.96 -11.67 -15.48
CA LEU A 26 9.85 -12.82 -15.43
C LEU A 26 9.12 -14.06 -14.88
N PRO A 27 9.41 -15.26 -15.40
CA PRO A 27 8.76 -16.51 -14.98
C PRO A 27 8.88 -16.80 -13.48
N SER A 28 10.06 -16.55 -12.88
CA SER A 28 10.33 -16.90 -11.47
C SER A 28 10.04 -15.76 -10.50
N LEU A 29 10.39 -14.53 -10.89
CA LEU A 29 10.41 -13.36 -10.01
C LEU A 29 9.18 -12.45 -10.15
N GLY A 30 8.29 -12.73 -11.10
CA GLY A 30 7.11 -11.90 -11.36
C GLY A 30 7.48 -10.60 -12.09
N GLU A 31 6.91 -9.47 -11.70
CA GLU A 31 7.11 -8.20 -12.42
C GLU A 31 8.40 -7.47 -11.99
N CYS A 32 9.44 -7.50 -12.84
CA CYS A 32 10.73 -6.87 -12.57
C CYS A 32 10.93 -5.60 -13.41
N TRP A 33 11.67 -4.65 -12.83
CA TRP A 33 12.00 -3.37 -13.45
C TRP A 33 13.44 -3.39 -13.95
N PHE A 34 13.62 -3.11 -15.24
CA PHE A 34 14.94 -2.95 -15.85
C PHE A 34 15.16 -1.52 -16.31
N THR A 35 16.37 -0.99 -16.13
CA THR A 35 16.79 0.33 -16.61
C THR A 35 17.77 0.15 -17.76
N VAL A 36 17.40 0.60 -18.94
CA VAL A 36 18.20 0.46 -20.17
C VAL A 36 18.59 1.83 -20.67
N ASP A 37 19.87 2.05 -20.93
CA ASP A 37 20.34 3.32 -21.49
C ASP A 37 20.05 3.43 -23.00
N SER A 38 19.83 4.65 -23.50
CA SER A 38 19.51 4.88 -24.92
C SER A 38 20.60 4.43 -25.90
N SER A 39 21.84 4.29 -25.42
CA SER A 39 23.03 3.85 -26.17
C SER A 39 23.28 2.34 -26.07
N GLN A 40 22.48 1.60 -25.31
CA GLN A 40 22.67 0.16 -25.11
C GLN A 40 22.06 -0.64 -26.27
N ASP A 41 22.74 -1.72 -26.66
CA ASP A 41 22.22 -2.65 -27.65
C ASP A 41 21.16 -3.57 -27.04
N VAL A 42 20.14 -3.89 -27.84
CA VAL A 42 19.08 -4.82 -27.44
C VAL A 42 19.67 -6.18 -27.02
N THR A 43 20.79 -6.61 -27.60
CA THR A 43 21.47 -7.86 -27.25
C THR A 43 22.02 -7.86 -25.82
N SER A 44 22.59 -6.74 -25.37
CA SER A 44 23.13 -6.61 -24.01
C SER A 44 21.99 -6.61 -22.99
N PHE A 45 20.87 -5.97 -23.31
CA PHE A 45 19.67 -6.01 -22.48
C PHE A 45 19.06 -7.43 -22.36
N LEU A 46 19.05 -8.21 -23.43
CA LEU A 46 18.60 -9.61 -23.38
C LEU A 46 19.51 -10.48 -22.50
N GLN A 47 20.82 -10.20 -22.49
CA GLN A 47 21.77 -10.88 -21.62
C GLN A 47 21.55 -10.54 -20.14
N GLU A 48 21.25 -9.27 -19.82
CA GLU A 48 20.90 -8.85 -18.45
C GLU A 48 19.64 -9.57 -17.95
N ILE A 49 18.60 -9.67 -18.77
CA ILE A 49 17.40 -10.43 -18.42
C ILE A 49 17.73 -11.90 -18.13
N LYS A 50 18.59 -12.52 -18.94
CA LYS A 50 18.99 -13.91 -18.77
C LYS A 50 19.87 -14.14 -17.53
N GLN A 51 20.67 -13.15 -17.15
CA GLN A 51 21.46 -13.20 -15.92
C GLN A 51 20.58 -13.06 -14.67
N GLU A 52 19.51 -12.27 -14.73
CA GLU A 52 18.61 -12.01 -13.60
C GLU A 52 17.69 -13.21 -13.29
N ASP A 53 17.23 -13.97 -14.28
CA ASP A 53 16.39 -15.16 -14.07
C ASP A 53 16.97 -16.42 -14.73
N PRO A 54 17.48 -17.39 -13.94
CA PRO A 54 18.06 -18.63 -14.46
C PRO A 54 17.04 -19.60 -15.08
N HIS A 55 15.72 -19.35 -14.96
CA HIS A 55 14.66 -20.16 -15.58
C HIS A 55 14.26 -19.68 -16.99
N ILE A 56 15.00 -18.75 -17.58
CA ILE A 56 14.82 -18.31 -18.97
C ILE A 56 15.65 -19.20 -19.91
N PHE A 57 14.96 -20.12 -20.62
CA PHE A 57 15.60 -21.09 -21.50
C PHE A 57 15.80 -20.55 -22.91
N GLU A 58 14.85 -19.75 -23.43
CA GLU A 58 14.94 -19.10 -24.74
C GLU A 58 14.45 -17.64 -24.70
N ILE A 59 15.27 -16.71 -25.22
CA ILE A 59 14.93 -15.30 -25.40
C ILE A 59 15.35 -14.82 -26.78
N ASN A 60 14.38 -14.45 -27.62
CA ASN A 60 14.61 -13.98 -28.99
C ASN A 60 13.90 -12.63 -29.22
N SER A 61 14.57 -11.71 -29.92
CA SER A 61 13.98 -10.45 -30.38
C SER A 61 14.17 -10.29 -31.90
N ASN A 62 13.20 -9.66 -32.56
CA ASN A 62 13.29 -9.35 -34.00
C ASN A 62 14.27 -8.20 -34.34
N GLY A 63 15.03 -7.70 -33.35
CA GLY A 63 15.86 -6.50 -33.46
C GLY A 63 17.30 -6.68 -32.95
N THR A 64 17.86 -7.88 -33.05
CA THR A 64 19.24 -8.16 -32.66
C THR A 64 20.23 -7.28 -33.45
N GLY A 65 21.01 -6.43 -32.76
CA GLY A 65 22.04 -5.56 -33.34
C GLY A 65 21.64 -4.10 -33.58
N LYS A 66 20.45 -3.65 -33.12
CA LYS A 66 20.05 -2.23 -33.13
C LYS A 66 20.15 -1.60 -31.74
N LEU A 67 20.48 -0.31 -31.72
CA LEU A 67 20.42 0.54 -30.52
C LEU A 67 18.99 0.59 -29.98
N PHE A 68 18.84 0.57 -28.66
CA PHE A 68 17.53 0.52 -28.01
C PHE A 68 16.60 1.68 -28.41
N LYS A 69 17.16 2.86 -28.72
CA LYS A 69 16.41 4.04 -29.18
C LYS A 69 15.69 3.81 -30.52
N GLU A 70 16.33 3.13 -31.48
CA GLU A 70 15.73 2.78 -32.77
C GLU A 70 14.76 1.60 -32.62
N ALA A 71 15.09 0.70 -31.70
CA ALA A 71 14.34 -0.48 -31.37
C ALA A 71 12.94 -0.16 -30.78
N VAL A 72 12.86 0.89 -29.93
CA VAL A 72 11.61 1.37 -29.32
C VAL A 72 10.70 2.08 -30.33
N GLN A 73 11.23 2.63 -31.42
CA GLN A 73 10.44 3.29 -32.46
C GLN A 73 9.77 2.31 -33.44
N GLN A 74 10.29 1.08 -33.58
CA GLN A 74 9.84 0.10 -34.59
C GLN A 74 8.93 -1.02 -34.04
N GLU A 75 8.29 -0.83 -32.88
CA GLU A 75 7.38 -1.83 -32.24
C GLU A 75 7.95 -3.26 -32.22
N ILE A 76 9.02 -3.50 -31.45
CA ILE A 76 9.64 -4.83 -31.39
C ILE A 76 8.80 -5.82 -30.59
N THR A 77 8.76 -7.06 -31.08
CA THR A 77 8.25 -8.23 -30.38
C THR A 77 9.40 -8.95 -29.67
N LEU A 78 9.30 -9.11 -28.34
CA LEU A 78 10.19 -9.94 -27.54
C LEU A 78 9.53 -11.30 -27.34
N SER A 79 10.23 -12.40 -27.60
CA SER A 79 9.74 -13.74 -27.28
C SER A 79 10.56 -14.33 -26.14
N ILE A 80 9.91 -14.62 -25.01
CA ILE A 80 10.52 -15.28 -23.84
C ILE A 80 9.78 -16.61 -23.66
N ASN A 81 10.48 -17.74 -23.61
CA ASN A 81 9.93 -19.09 -23.36
C ASN A 81 8.59 -19.36 -24.10
N ASN A 82 8.58 -19.19 -25.43
CA ASN A 82 7.41 -19.41 -26.30
C ASN A 82 6.22 -18.42 -26.13
N THR A 83 6.41 -17.34 -25.36
CA THR A 83 5.43 -16.25 -25.22
C THR A 83 5.91 -14.98 -25.92
N GLU A 84 5.12 -14.50 -26.89
CA GLU A 84 5.39 -13.27 -27.65
C GLU A 84 4.83 -12.05 -26.90
N TYR A 85 5.72 -11.19 -26.43
CA TYR A 85 5.43 -9.90 -25.83
C TYR A 85 5.55 -8.81 -26.89
N ARG A 86 4.51 -7.98 -27.02
CA ARG A 86 4.54 -6.79 -27.88
C ARG A 86 4.95 -5.60 -27.01
N LEU A 87 6.04 -4.93 -27.38
CA LEU A 87 6.44 -3.68 -26.76
C LEU A 87 5.49 -2.58 -27.24
N LYS A 88 4.55 -2.16 -26.38
CA LYS A 88 3.68 -1.03 -26.66
C LYS A 88 4.17 0.15 -25.83
N LYS A 89 4.53 1.26 -26.50
CA LYS A 89 4.77 2.53 -25.82
C LYS A 89 3.45 2.96 -25.18
N THR A 90 3.29 2.66 -23.90
CA THR A 90 2.20 3.22 -23.11
C THR A 90 2.54 4.68 -22.85
N VAL A 91 2.10 5.54 -23.77
CA VAL A 91 1.89 6.96 -23.46
C VAL A 91 0.81 6.95 -22.41
N LEU A 92 1.20 7.02 -21.14
CA LEU A 92 0.29 7.34 -20.05
C LEU A 92 -0.53 8.54 -20.52
N SER A 93 -1.84 8.35 -20.67
CA SER A 93 -2.78 9.46 -20.76
C SER A 93 -2.48 10.36 -19.57
N GLN A 94 -1.79 11.46 -19.84
CA GLN A 94 -1.60 12.56 -18.93
C GLN A 94 -3.00 13.09 -18.63
N SER A 95 -3.66 12.55 -17.60
CA SER A 95 -4.68 13.29 -16.91
C SER A 95 -3.96 14.41 -16.14
N ASN A 96 -3.96 15.57 -16.77
CA ASN A 96 -3.68 16.91 -16.26
C ASN A 96 -2.20 17.25 -16.07
N GLU A 97 -1.64 17.81 -17.15
CA GLU A 97 -0.62 18.86 -17.20
C GLU A 97 0.54 18.76 -16.21
N SER A 98 1.46 17.84 -16.49
CA SER A 98 2.87 18.11 -16.27
C SER A 98 3.55 18.23 -17.63
N LYS A 99 3.63 19.47 -18.14
CA LYS A 99 4.56 19.81 -19.22
C LYS A 99 5.96 19.32 -18.79
N PRO A 100 6.67 18.50 -19.59
CA PRO A 100 8.05 18.15 -19.29
C PRO A 100 8.90 19.44 -19.40
N ILE A 101 9.31 19.99 -18.25
CA ILE A 101 10.06 21.25 -18.12
C ILE A 101 11.54 21.10 -18.54
N SER A 102 12.01 19.91 -18.94
CA SER A 102 13.39 19.72 -19.38
C SER A 102 13.66 20.20 -20.80
N ASP A 103 12.72 19.98 -21.73
CA ASP A 103 13.05 20.08 -23.15
C ASP A 103 13.10 21.53 -23.60
N SER A 104 12.19 22.39 -23.11
CA SER A 104 12.28 23.83 -23.34
C SER A 104 13.45 24.49 -22.61
N PHE A 105 13.88 23.97 -21.45
CA PHE A 105 15.00 24.52 -20.69
C PHE A 105 16.35 24.26 -21.39
N ILE A 106 16.55 23.02 -21.86
CA ILE A 106 17.75 22.64 -22.59
C ILE A 106 17.77 23.29 -23.98
N GLU A 107 16.63 23.35 -24.67
CA GLU A 107 16.51 23.96 -25.99
C GLU A 107 16.73 25.50 -25.96
N THR A 108 16.37 26.18 -24.86
CA THR A 108 16.64 27.63 -24.70
C THR A 108 18.11 27.91 -24.32
N LEU A 109 18.77 26.98 -23.62
CA LEU A 109 20.19 27.06 -23.29
C LEU A 109 21.09 26.72 -24.48
N GLU A 110 20.73 25.74 -25.31
CA GLU A 110 21.50 25.35 -26.50
C GLU A 110 21.42 26.38 -27.63
N ASN A 111 20.28 27.05 -27.79
CA ASN A 111 20.05 27.93 -28.94
C ASN A 111 20.56 29.38 -28.77
N THR A 112 21.12 29.77 -27.62
CA THR A 112 21.56 31.15 -27.39
C THR A 112 23.10 31.28 -27.43
N LYS A 113 23.62 31.85 -28.52
CA LYS A 113 25.01 32.35 -28.58
C LYS A 113 25.17 33.54 -27.64
N ILE A 114 25.45 33.25 -26.37
CA ILE A 114 25.69 34.25 -25.33
C ILE A 114 26.96 35.03 -25.68
N THR A 115 26.79 36.28 -26.10
CA THR A 115 27.90 37.14 -26.58
C THR A 115 28.41 38.09 -25.48
N SER A 116 27.71 38.21 -24.34
CA SER A 116 28.14 39.08 -23.22
C SER A 116 27.80 38.52 -21.83
N LYS A 117 28.74 38.68 -20.90
CA LYS A 117 28.66 38.25 -19.49
C LYS A 117 27.49 38.91 -18.73
N SER A 118 27.07 40.10 -19.13
CA SER A 118 25.96 40.84 -18.50
C SER A 118 24.58 40.28 -18.88
N GLN A 119 24.40 39.88 -20.15
CA GLN A 119 23.16 39.28 -20.63
C GLN A 119 22.93 37.90 -20.03
N LEU A 120 24.00 37.12 -19.84
CA LEU A 120 23.95 35.84 -19.14
C LEU A 120 23.51 35.99 -17.68
N LYS A 121 24.06 36.99 -16.97
CA LYS A 121 23.73 37.24 -15.57
C LYS A 121 22.26 37.62 -15.40
N GLU A 122 21.72 38.45 -16.28
CA GLU A 122 20.30 38.80 -16.25
C GLU A 122 19.38 37.63 -16.62
N HIS A 123 19.73 36.82 -17.63
CA HIS A 123 18.95 35.63 -17.99
C HIS A 123 18.95 34.60 -16.86
N ILE A 124 20.09 34.34 -16.24
CA ILE A 124 20.18 33.45 -15.08
C ILE A 124 19.35 34.00 -13.92
N HIS A 125 19.42 35.30 -13.64
CA HIS A 125 18.67 35.88 -12.53
C HIS A 125 17.16 35.82 -12.76
N ARG A 126 16.67 36.16 -13.96
CA ARG A 126 15.23 36.06 -14.30
C ARG A 126 14.74 34.62 -14.19
N ASN A 127 15.50 33.66 -14.73
CA ASN A 127 15.14 32.25 -14.68
C ASN A 127 15.18 31.67 -13.26
N LEU A 128 16.13 32.08 -12.43
CA LEU A 128 16.18 31.68 -11.02
C LEU A 128 14.99 32.21 -10.22
N THR A 129 14.56 33.45 -10.50
CA THR A 129 13.37 34.04 -9.87
C THR A 129 12.10 33.33 -10.30
N GLU A 130 11.91 33.07 -11.60
CA GLU A 130 10.77 32.28 -12.11
C GLU A 130 10.75 30.86 -11.51
N LEU A 131 11.91 30.21 -11.40
CA LEU A 131 12.02 28.90 -10.79
C LEU A 131 11.66 28.93 -9.29
N GLY A 132 12.08 29.98 -8.58
CA GLY A 132 11.74 30.20 -7.17
C GLY A 132 10.24 30.39 -6.94
N GLU A 133 9.58 31.19 -7.79
CA GLU A 133 8.11 31.38 -7.75
C GLU A 133 7.36 30.08 -8.03
N GLN A 134 7.83 29.29 -9.00
CA GLN A 134 7.24 27.98 -9.29
C GLN A 134 7.38 27.02 -8.12
N PHE A 135 8.57 26.91 -7.50
CA PHE A 135 8.73 26.08 -6.30
C PHE A 135 7.81 26.53 -5.16
N GLY A 136 7.62 27.84 -4.99
CA GLY A 136 6.67 28.40 -4.03
C GLY A 136 5.22 27.95 -4.30
N TYR A 137 4.78 28.00 -5.56
CA TYR A 137 3.46 27.52 -5.97
C TYR A 137 3.28 26.02 -5.71
N TYR A 138 4.28 25.20 -6.09
CA TYR A 138 4.25 23.75 -5.86
C TYR A 138 4.21 23.41 -4.37
N LEU A 139 5.01 24.08 -3.53
CA LEU A 139 5.00 23.88 -2.08
C LEU A 139 3.62 24.21 -1.48
N LYS A 140 2.98 25.28 -1.95
CA LYS A 140 1.63 25.67 -1.51
C LYS A 140 0.57 24.67 -1.95
N ALA A 141 0.65 24.13 -3.16
CA ALA A 141 -0.24 23.08 -3.65
C ALA A 141 -0.08 21.76 -2.87
N LEU A 142 1.16 21.38 -2.56
CA LEU A 142 1.50 20.25 -1.70
C LEU A 142 0.95 20.43 -0.28
N GLU A 143 1.09 21.62 0.31
CA GLU A 143 0.56 21.93 1.63
C GLU A 143 -0.98 21.85 1.69
N ASN A 144 -1.66 22.36 0.65
CA ASN A 144 -3.12 22.25 0.55
C ASN A 144 -3.57 20.79 0.43
N SER A 145 -2.86 19.98 -0.36
CA SER A 145 -3.14 18.55 -0.50
C SER A 145 -2.91 17.79 0.81
N GLU A 146 -1.83 18.12 1.53
CA GLU A 146 -1.52 17.60 2.86
C GLU A 146 -2.64 17.94 3.86
N ARG A 147 -3.13 19.19 3.86
CA ARG A 147 -4.25 19.62 4.71
C ARG A 147 -5.53 18.83 4.41
N GLN A 148 -5.86 18.64 3.14
CA GLN A 148 -7.05 17.86 2.75
C GLN A 148 -6.95 16.40 3.21
N ILE A 149 -5.80 15.75 3.01
CA ILE A 149 -5.56 14.37 3.45
C ILE A 149 -5.59 14.28 4.97
N ASN A 150 -4.96 15.22 5.68
CA ASN A 150 -4.98 15.26 7.15
C ASN A 150 -6.41 15.43 7.69
N ASN A 151 -7.23 16.28 7.06
CA ASN A 151 -8.63 16.44 7.45
C ASN A 151 -9.43 15.14 7.25
N GLN A 152 -9.25 14.46 6.11
CA GLN A 152 -9.91 13.17 5.86
C GLN A 152 -9.47 12.09 6.85
N ILE A 153 -8.17 12.03 7.16
CA ILE A 153 -7.64 11.10 8.17
C ILE A 153 -8.21 11.43 9.55
N LYS A 154 -8.30 12.72 9.89
CA LYS A 154 -8.85 13.18 11.17
C LYS A 154 -10.31 12.78 11.32
N ASP A 155 -11.13 13.03 10.32
CA ASP A 155 -12.55 12.65 10.33
C ASP A 155 -12.73 11.13 10.50
N ILE A 156 -11.89 10.33 9.85
CA ILE A 156 -11.93 8.88 9.98
C ILE A 156 -11.46 8.44 11.38
N LYS A 157 -10.37 9.02 11.89
CA LYS A 157 -9.85 8.72 13.24
C LYS A 157 -10.83 9.12 14.34
N GLU A 158 -11.51 10.25 14.21
CA GLU A 158 -12.55 10.66 15.16
C GLU A 158 -13.70 9.67 15.19
N LYS A 159 -14.15 9.20 14.02
CA LYS A 159 -15.16 8.12 13.93
C LYS A 159 -14.66 6.83 14.57
N GLU A 160 -13.42 6.41 14.30
CA GLU A 160 -12.83 5.24 14.94
C GLU A 160 -12.75 5.38 16.47
N GLN A 161 -12.35 6.54 16.99
CA GLN A 161 -12.27 6.78 18.43
C GLN A 161 -13.64 6.75 19.10
N GLN A 162 -14.66 7.35 18.49
CA GLN A 162 -16.02 7.28 19.02
C GLN A 162 -16.54 5.83 19.07
N ILE A 163 -16.18 5.03 18.07
CA ILE A 163 -16.53 3.60 18.02
C ILE A 163 -15.75 2.82 19.08
N ALA A 164 -14.45 3.05 19.21
CA ALA A 164 -13.62 2.40 20.22
C ALA A 164 -14.19 2.60 21.63
N ARG A 165 -14.61 3.83 21.97
CA ARG A 165 -15.28 4.12 23.26
C ARG A 165 -16.58 3.35 23.43
N LYS A 166 -17.42 3.26 22.39
CA LYS A 166 -18.68 2.48 22.45
C LYS A 166 -18.40 0.99 22.66
N ILE A 167 -17.42 0.44 21.95
CA ILE A 167 -17.00 -0.96 22.08
C ILE A 167 -16.45 -1.20 23.49
N GLU A 168 -15.60 -0.33 24.02
CA GLU A 168 -15.06 -0.44 25.38
C GLU A 168 -16.16 -0.43 26.44
N PHE A 169 -17.14 0.47 26.31
CA PHE A 169 -18.28 0.51 27.23
C PHE A 169 -19.08 -0.81 27.19
N LYS A 170 -19.39 -1.31 25.99
CA LYS A 170 -20.08 -2.61 25.83
C LYS A 170 -19.26 -3.77 26.37
N SER A 171 -17.96 -3.77 26.12
CA SER A 171 -16.99 -4.75 26.62
C SER A 171 -16.99 -4.80 28.14
N ASN A 172 -16.86 -3.63 28.78
CA ASN A 172 -16.86 -3.52 30.24
C ASN A 172 -18.22 -3.91 30.83
N PHE A 173 -19.31 -3.50 30.18
CA PHE A 173 -20.65 -3.90 30.58
C PHE A 173 -20.85 -5.42 30.48
N LEU A 174 -20.39 -6.05 29.38
CA LEU A 174 -20.47 -7.50 29.19
C LEU A 174 -19.63 -8.24 30.24
N CYS A 175 -18.43 -7.75 30.56
CA CYS A 175 -17.60 -8.28 31.63
C CYS A 175 -18.30 -8.16 33.00
N GLY A 176 -18.93 -7.01 33.27
CA GLY A 176 -19.72 -6.79 34.48
C GLY A 176 -20.93 -7.72 34.58
N MET A 177 -21.64 -7.94 33.46
CA MET A 177 -22.74 -8.91 33.39
C MET A 177 -22.25 -10.33 33.67
N PHE A 178 -21.13 -10.73 33.06
CA PHE A 178 -20.56 -12.06 33.28
C PHE A 178 -20.17 -12.27 34.75
N LEU A 179 -19.53 -11.26 35.36
CA LEU A 179 -19.19 -11.29 36.79
C LEU A 179 -20.46 -11.38 37.65
N SER A 180 -21.50 -10.62 37.32
CA SER A 180 -22.78 -10.67 38.03
C SER A 180 -23.44 -12.05 37.95
N VAL A 181 -23.44 -12.68 36.77
CA VAL A 181 -23.96 -14.05 36.59
C VAL A 181 -23.18 -15.04 37.45
N LEU A 182 -21.85 -14.94 37.49
CA LEU A 182 -21.03 -15.77 38.37
C LEU A 182 -21.38 -15.54 39.85
N SER A 183 -21.52 -14.30 40.29
CA SER A 183 -21.92 -13.98 41.67
C SER A 183 -23.29 -14.56 42.02
N ILE A 184 -24.27 -14.47 41.11
CA ILE A 184 -25.60 -15.05 41.28
C ILE A 184 -25.52 -16.57 41.34
N GLN A 185 -24.71 -17.21 40.49
CA GLN A 185 -24.49 -18.65 40.50
C GLN A 185 -23.93 -19.13 41.86
N TRP A 186 -22.92 -18.42 42.39
CA TRP A 186 -22.38 -18.71 43.72
C TRP A 186 -23.42 -18.54 44.83
N GLY A 187 -24.19 -17.44 44.79
CA GLY A 187 -25.26 -17.20 45.75
C GLY A 187 -26.38 -18.25 45.68
N PHE A 188 -26.71 -18.70 44.47
CA PHE A 188 -27.70 -19.76 44.24
C PHE A 188 -27.24 -21.08 44.86
N PHE A 189 -25.98 -21.47 44.66
CA PHE A 189 -25.44 -22.67 45.29
C PHE A 189 -25.39 -22.55 46.81
N TYR A 190 -24.97 -21.39 47.34
CA TYR A 190 -24.97 -21.14 48.77
C TYR A 190 -26.38 -21.29 49.37
N TYR A 191 -27.37 -20.60 48.78
CA TYR A 191 -28.75 -20.66 49.24
C TYR A 191 -29.30 -22.09 49.21
N THR A 192 -29.02 -22.81 48.12
CA THR A 192 -29.52 -24.17 47.94
C THR A 192 -28.92 -25.13 48.96
N ILE A 193 -27.65 -24.97 49.33
CA ILE A 193 -26.96 -25.85 50.29
C ILE A 193 -27.40 -25.58 51.75
N TYR A 194 -27.67 -24.32 52.11
CA TYR A 194 -27.86 -23.93 53.52
C TYR A 194 -29.31 -23.65 53.93
N GLU A 195 -30.16 -23.17 53.02
CA GLU A 195 -31.54 -22.78 53.36
C GLU A 195 -32.55 -23.90 53.04
N VAL A 196 -32.20 -24.79 52.12
CA VAL A 196 -33.14 -25.77 51.59
C VAL A 196 -32.86 -27.13 52.23
N ASP A 197 -33.56 -27.43 53.33
CA ASP A 197 -33.37 -28.65 54.13
C ASP A 197 -33.45 -29.97 53.35
N TRP A 198 -34.12 -29.98 52.18
CA TRP A 198 -34.25 -31.14 51.31
C TRP A 198 -33.23 -31.21 50.15
N LEU A 199 -32.55 -30.10 49.84
CA LEU A 199 -31.41 -30.05 48.90
C LEU A 199 -30.11 -29.96 49.70
N GLY A 200 -29.82 -31.01 50.45
CA GLY A 200 -28.53 -31.13 51.14
C GLY A 200 -27.35 -31.15 50.15
N TRP A 201 -26.15 -30.99 50.72
CA TRP A 201 -24.87 -30.99 49.97
C TRP A 201 -24.70 -32.20 49.05
N ASP A 202 -25.16 -33.39 49.47
CA ASP A 202 -25.06 -34.66 48.74
C ASP A 202 -25.77 -34.64 47.36
N LEU A 203 -26.89 -33.90 47.25
CA LEU A 203 -27.60 -33.75 45.98
C LEU A 203 -26.98 -32.66 45.07
N MET A 204 -26.32 -31.67 45.69
CA MET A 204 -25.73 -30.52 44.97
C MET A 204 -24.33 -30.81 44.42
N GLU A 205 -23.62 -31.80 44.98
CA GLU A 205 -22.30 -32.23 44.51
C GLU A 205 -22.27 -32.56 42.99
N PRO A 206 -23.13 -33.47 42.45
CA PRO A 206 -23.09 -33.80 41.03
C PRO A 206 -23.49 -32.62 40.13
N ILE A 207 -24.34 -31.71 40.62
CA ILE A 207 -24.80 -30.53 39.87
C ILE A 207 -23.66 -29.52 39.75
N THR A 208 -23.01 -29.18 40.85
CA THR A 208 -21.89 -28.24 40.85
C THR A 208 -20.71 -28.78 40.05
N PHE A 209 -20.42 -30.08 40.12
CA PHE A 209 -19.44 -30.75 39.28
C PHE A 209 -19.78 -30.62 37.78
N SER A 210 -21.03 -30.90 37.40
CA SER A 210 -21.49 -30.80 36.01
C SER A 210 -21.36 -29.38 35.45
N VAL A 211 -21.71 -28.36 36.25
CA VAL A 211 -21.56 -26.95 35.87
C VAL A 211 -20.09 -26.58 35.67
N GLY A 212 -19.20 -27.04 36.55
CA GLY A 212 -17.75 -26.87 36.39
C GLY A 212 -17.24 -27.48 35.08
N GLN A 213 -17.65 -28.71 34.78
CA GLN A 213 -17.27 -29.39 33.54
C GLN A 213 -17.82 -28.71 32.29
N LEU A 214 -19.05 -28.18 32.34
CA LEU A 214 -19.61 -27.40 31.25
C LEU A 214 -18.77 -26.14 30.99
N GLY A 215 -18.35 -25.43 32.04
CA GLY A 215 -17.46 -24.27 31.93
C GLY A 215 -16.13 -24.63 31.27
N PHE A 216 -15.54 -25.77 31.64
CA PHE A 216 -14.32 -26.30 31.03
C PHE A 216 -14.51 -26.62 29.53
N ILE A 217 -15.61 -27.30 29.16
CA ILE A 217 -15.93 -27.60 27.76
C ILE A 217 -16.09 -26.32 26.93
N ILE A 218 -16.75 -25.29 27.48
CA ILE A 218 -16.92 -23.99 26.82
C ILE A 218 -15.56 -23.31 26.60
N SER A 219 -14.69 -23.33 27.62
CA SER A 219 -13.33 -22.79 27.52
C SER A 219 -12.50 -23.53 26.46
N LEU A 220 -12.58 -24.86 26.43
CA LEU A 220 -11.88 -25.69 25.45
C LEU A 220 -12.40 -25.44 24.02
N ARG A 221 -13.73 -25.33 23.85
CA ARG A 221 -14.34 -24.99 22.56
C ARG A 221 -13.86 -23.63 22.06
N TYR A 222 -13.74 -22.64 22.95
CA TYR A 222 -13.19 -21.33 22.59
C TYR A 222 -11.72 -21.43 22.16
N TYR A 223 -10.91 -22.14 22.93
CA TYR A 223 -9.50 -22.38 22.63
C TYR A 223 -9.30 -23.03 21.27
N LEU A 224 -10.04 -24.11 20.96
CA LEU A 224 -9.98 -24.80 19.68
C LEU A 224 -10.36 -23.90 18.50
N LYS A 225 -11.33 -23.01 18.69
CA LYS A 225 -11.79 -22.10 17.64
C LYS A 225 -10.82 -20.97 17.34
N THR A 226 -10.17 -20.44 18.37
CA THR A 226 -9.35 -19.22 18.26
C THR A 226 -7.85 -19.52 18.19
N GLN A 227 -7.44 -20.74 18.57
CA GLN A 227 -6.03 -21.15 18.73
C GLN A 227 -5.21 -20.20 19.62
N ALA A 228 -5.89 -19.39 20.43
CA ALA A 228 -5.31 -18.45 21.37
C ALA A 228 -5.66 -18.90 22.79
N SER A 229 -4.77 -18.66 23.75
CA SER A 229 -5.04 -18.94 25.15
C SER A 229 -6.30 -18.20 25.62
N THR A 230 -7.11 -18.84 26.47
CA THR A 230 -8.33 -18.27 27.08
C THR A 230 -8.01 -17.22 28.15
N SER A 231 -6.99 -16.39 27.91
CA SER A 231 -6.71 -15.22 28.73
C SER A 231 -7.74 -14.13 28.45
N TYR A 232 -8.13 -13.39 29.49
CA TYR A 232 -9.07 -12.27 29.39
C TYR A 232 -8.64 -11.26 28.31
N GLU A 233 -7.35 -10.94 28.24
CA GLU A 233 -6.82 -9.99 27.25
C GLU A 233 -7.03 -10.47 25.82
N ASN A 234 -6.82 -11.76 25.56
CA ASN A 234 -6.97 -12.35 24.24
C ASN A 234 -8.45 -12.42 23.85
N VAL A 235 -9.32 -12.90 24.75
CA VAL A 235 -10.77 -12.95 24.52
C VAL A 235 -11.33 -11.57 24.21
N MET A 236 -10.94 -10.58 25.03
CA MET A 236 -11.41 -9.22 24.87
C MET A 236 -10.83 -8.57 23.62
N GLY A 237 -9.56 -8.79 23.32
CA GLY A 237 -8.90 -8.34 22.09
C GLY A 237 -9.62 -8.86 20.84
N HIS A 238 -9.89 -10.17 20.79
CA HIS A 238 -10.62 -10.77 19.67
C HIS A 238 -12.05 -10.26 19.54
N TYR A 239 -12.75 -10.03 20.66
CA TYR A 239 -14.08 -9.44 20.67
C TYR A 239 -14.06 -8.01 20.09
N LYS A 240 -13.18 -7.15 20.62
CA LYS A 240 -12.99 -5.77 20.19
C LYS A 240 -12.65 -5.69 18.70
N ASP A 241 -11.74 -6.54 18.24
CA ASP A 241 -11.34 -6.60 16.84
C ASP A 241 -12.47 -7.04 15.91
N LYS A 242 -13.26 -8.03 16.33
CA LYS A 242 -14.40 -8.51 15.56
C LYS A 242 -15.49 -7.44 15.46
N GLU A 243 -15.84 -6.78 16.57
CA GLU A 243 -16.79 -5.67 16.56
C GLU A 243 -16.27 -4.50 15.72
N ARG A 244 -15.00 -4.12 15.87
CA ARG A 244 -14.38 -3.06 15.06
C ARG A 244 -14.51 -3.38 13.58
N ARG A 245 -14.18 -4.60 13.14
CA ARG A 245 -14.31 -5.02 11.73
C ARG A 245 -15.76 -4.98 11.23
N MET A 246 -16.72 -5.42 12.03
CA MET A 246 -18.13 -5.36 11.65
C MET A 246 -18.63 -3.92 11.51
N PHE A 247 -18.26 -3.05 12.46
CA PHE A 247 -18.61 -1.64 12.41
C PHE A 247 -17.97 -0.90 11.23
N LEU A 248 -16.67 -1.15 10.96
CA LEU A 248 -15.98 -0.58 9.79
C LEU A 248 -16.68 -0.96 8.49
N LYS A 249 -17.16 -2.20 8.37
CA LYS A 249 -17.97 -2.64 7.23
C LYS A 249 -19.31 -1.92 7.15
N GLN A 250 -20.03 -1.75 8.26
CA GLN A 250 -21.34 -1.09 8.30
C GLN A 250 -21.27 0.41 7.94
N HIS A 251 -20.20 1.09 8.29
CA HIS A 251 -20.01 2.52 7.97
C HIS A 251 -19.26 2.76 6.65
N GLY A 252 -18.99 1.70 5.87
CA GLY A 252 -18.29 1.81 4.59
C GLY A 252 -16.86 2.34 4.71
N VAL A 253 -16.27 2.32 5.91
CA VAL A 253 -14.90 2.78 6.15
C VAL A 253 -13.97 1.65 5.74
N ASN A 254 -13.47 1.74 4.52
CA ASN A 254 -12.53 0.75 4.00
C ASN A 254 -11.17 0.92 4.66
N VAL A 255 -10.69 -0.10 5.37
CA VAL A 255 -9.35 -0.13 5.97
C VAL A 255 -8.26 0.14 4.92
N GLY A 256 -8.48 -0.30 3.69
CA GLY A 256 -7.59 0.01 2.56
C GLY A 256 -7.51 1.49 2.24
N LYS A 257 -8.61 2.25 2.42
CA LYS A 257 -8.62 3.70 2.23
C LYS A 257 -7.77 4.42 3.26
N ILE A 258 -7.79 3.97 4.52
CA ILE A 258 -6.96 4.55 5.60
C ILE A 258 -5.48 4.33 5.27
N LYS A 259 -5.10 3.10 4.91
CA LYS A 259 -3.71 2.77 4.52
C LYS A 259 -3.25 3.60 3.32
N PHE A 260 -4.09 3.70 2.29
CA PHE A 260 -3.81 4.52 1.11
C PHE A 260 -3.59 6.00 1.46
N LEU A 261 -4.44 6.58 2.32
CA LEU A 261 -4.29 7.97 2.75
C LEU A 261 -3.02 8.20 3.58
N GLU A 262 -2.61 7.21 4.38
CA GLU A 262 -1.39 7.25 5.17
C GLU A 262 -0.13 7.12 4.30
N GLU A 263 -0.16 6.25 3.29
CA GLU A 263 0.88 6.14 2.26
C GLU A 263 1.02 7.43 1.45
N GLU A 264 -0.10 8.01 0.99
CA GLU A 264 -0.08 9.25 0.22
C GLU A 264 0.41 10.44 1.06
N LYS A 265 0.05 10.47 2.35
CA LYS A 265 0.61 11.45 3.29
C LYS A 265 2.13 11.30 3.40
N ASN A 266 2.65 10.10 3.63
CA ASN A 266 4.08 9.84 3.75
C ASN A 266 4.84 10.21 2.46
N ARG A 267 4.21 9.97 1.30
CA ARG A 267 4.74 10.38 0.00
C ARG A 267 4.82 11.89 -0.14
N ILE A 268 3.78 12.63 0.25
CA ILE A 268 3.78 14.10 0.21
C ILE A 268 4.83 14.67 1.17
N THR A 269 4.96 14.11 2.37
CA THR A 269 5.98 14.54 3.34
C THR A 269 7.39 14.34 2.81
N SER A 270 7.70 13.18 2.23
CA SER A 270 9.03 12.93 1.65
C SER A 270 9.32 13.83 0.44
N LEU A 271 8.33 14.10 -0.43
CA LEU A 271 8.49 15.06 -1.53
C LEU A 271 8.79 16.48 -1.02
N LYS A 272 8.09 16.92 0.04
CA LYS A 272 8.31 18.23 0.67
C LYS A 272 9.73 18.35 1.25
N GLU A 273 10.24 17.29 1.88
CA GLU A 273 11.62 17.25 2.39
C GLU A 273 12.65 17.34 1.26
N VAL A 274 12.44 16.63 0.14
CA VAL A 274 13.32 16.69 -1.02
C VAL A 274 13.34 18.09 -1.64
N ILE A 275 12.18 18.72 -1.80
CA ILE A 275 12.08 20.08 -2.34
C ILE A 275 12.75 21.09 -1.41
N LYS A 276 12.52 20.99 -0.09
CA LYS A 276 13.16 21.86 0.90
C LYS A 276 14.69 21.70 0.91
N LYS A 277 15.19 20.47 0.80
CA LYS A 277 16.63 20.20 0.68
C LYS A 277 17.22 20.81 -0.59
N ARG A 278 16.51 20.74 -1.72
CA ARG A 278 16.93 21.37 -2.99
C ARG A 278 16.91 22.89 -2.92
N GLN A 279 15.92 23.49 -2.26
CA GLN A 279 15.85 24.92 -2.06
C GLN A 279 17.04 25.46 -1.26
N ASN A 280 17.42 24.77 -0.18
CA ASN A 280 18.59 25.13 0.64
C ASN A 280 19.94 24.98 -0.09
N LEU A 281 20.01 24.22 -1.18
CA LEU A 281 21.22 24.07 -2.00
C LEU A 281 21.36 25.18 -3.05
N VAL A 282 20.25 25.89 -3.35
CA VAL A 282 20.18 26.95 -4.36
C VAL A 282 20.26 28.35 -3.71
N SER A 283 19.91 28.48 -2.43
CA SER A 283 20.11 29.68 -1.61
C SER A 283 21.54 29.80 -1.10
#